data_AF-A0AAX0WUP0-F1
#
_entry.id   AF-A0AAX0WUP0-F1
#
_cell.length_a   1.000
_cell.length_b   1.000
_cell.length_c   1.000
_cell.angle_alpha   90.00
_cell.angle_beta   90.00
_cell.angle_gamma   90.00
#
_symmetry.space_group_name_H-M   'P 1'
#
loop_
_entity.id
_entity.type
_entity.pdbx_description
1 polymer ?
#
loop_
_entity_poly.entity_id
_entity_poly.type
_entity_poly.pdbx_seq_one_letter_code
_entity_poly.pdbx_strand_id
1 'polypeptide(L)' 'MFGKENNYHRRSLVETNMSRMNFILSDQMNARTPENQFTDLAIRCRIINKMNKLGLPKSVAVF' A
#
# COMPACT_ATOMS: atom_id res chain seq x y z
N MET A 1 -20.52 -0.84 -19.95
CA MET A 1 -19.96 -2.07 -19.33
C MET A 1 -18.43 -2.03 -19.13
N PHE A 2 -17.71 -0.91 -19.33
CA PHE A 2 -16.24 -0.83 -19.18
C PHE A 2 -15.74 -0.22 -17.84
N GLY A 3 -16.65 0.26 -16.98
CA GLY A 3 -16.28 0.93 -15.73
C GLY A 3 -16.12 0.01 -14.52
N LYS A 4 -16.71 -1.20 -14.57
CA LYS A 4 -16.68 -2.15 -13.44
C LYS A 4 -15.30 -2.78 -13.29
N GLU A 5 -14.72 -3.30 -14.37
CA GLU A 5 -13.43 -4.01 -14.34
C GLU A 5 -12.28 -3.13 -13.82
N ASN A 6 -12.23 -1.86 -14.21
CA ASN A 6 -11.25 -0.89 -13.72
C ASN A 6 -11.38 -0.61 -12.20
N ASN A 7 -12.61 -0.57 -11.69
CA ASN A 7 -12.85 -0.40 -10.25
C ASN A 7 -12.49 -1.66 -9.46
N TYR A 8 -12.80 -2.84 -9.99
CA TYR A 8 -12.39 -4.11 -9.39
C TYR A 8 -10.86 -4.24 -9.34
N HIS A 9 -10.17 -3.86 -10.41
CA HIS A 9 -8.71 -3.86 -10.45
C HIS A 9 -8.12 -2.93 -9.37
N ARG A 10 -8.62 -1.69 -9.27
CA ARG A 10 -8.17 -0.75 -8.25
C ARG A 10 -8.45 -1.26 -6.83
N ARG A 11 -9.62 -1.85 -6.58
CA ARG A 11 -9.97 -2.41 -5.28
C ARG A 11 -9.05 -3.57 -4.91
N SER A 12 -8.81 -4.50 -5.84
CA SER A 12 -7.90 -5.63 -5.63
C SER A 12 -6.48 -5.16 -5.31
N LEU A 13 -5.98 -4.10 -5.97
CA LEU A 13 -4.68 -3.49 -5.65
C LEU A 13 -4.64 -2.92 -4.23
N VAL A 14 -5.71 -2.22 -3.81
CA VAL A 14 -5.80 -1.67 -2.46
C VAL A 14 -5.86 -2.80 -1.43
N GLU A 15 -6.70 -3.81 -1.63
CA GLU A 15 -6.83 -4.96 -0.73
C GLU A 15 -5.50 -5.71 -0.58
N THR A 16 -4.78 -5.92 -1.69
CA THR A 16 -3.44 -6.52 -1.68
C THR A 16 -2.45 -5.68 -0.90
N ASN A 17 -2.47 -4.35 -1.09
CA ASN A 17 -1.57 -3.45 -0.39
C ASN A 17 -1.86 -3.39 1.12
N MET A 18 -3.14 -3.39 1.51
CA MET A 18 -3.56 -3.43 2.91
C MET A 18 -3.18 -4.75 3.59
N SER A 19 -3.40 -5.89 2.93
CA SER A 19 -2.99 -7.21 3.45
C SER A 19 -1.48 -7.27 3.68
N ARG A 20 -0.67 -6.76 2.73
CA ARG A 20 0.79 -6.65 2.89
C ARG A 20 1.20 -5.75 4.04
N MET A 21 0.55 -4.59 4.18
CA MET A 21 0.82 -3.67 5.27
C MET A 21 0.57 -4.31 6.63
N ASN A 22 -0.57 -5.00 6.81
CA ASN A 22 -0.92 -5.67 8.07
C ASN A 22 0.03 -6.83 8.37
N PHE A 23 0.44 -7.58 7.34
CA PHE A 23 1.40 -8.68 7.48
C PHE A 23 2.80 -8.20 7.91
N ILE A 24 3.30 -7.10 7.33
CA ILE A 24 4.67 -6.62 7.57
C ILE A 24 4.76 -5.73 8.81
N LEU A 25 3.76 -4.88 9.06
CA LEU A 25 3.82 -3.80 10.06
C LEU A 25 2.85 -3.99 11.23
N SER A 26 2.14 -5.14 11.29
CA SER A 26 1.04 -5.45 12.20
C SER A 26 -0.30 -4.84 11.79
N ASP A 27 -1.39 -5.54 12.11
CA ASP A 27 -2.77 -5.13 11.90
C ASP A 27 -3.22 -4.05 12.91
N GLN A 28 -2.53 -3.94 14.05
CA GLN A 28 -2.94 -3.05 15.14
C GLN A 28 -2.23 -1.69 15.12
N MET A 29 -2.99 -0.64 15.39
CA MET A 29 -2.49 0.72 15.61
C MET A 29 -2.48 1.05 17.10
N ASN A 30 -1.28 1.22 17.66
CA ASN A 30 -1.10 1.48 19.10
C ASN A 30 -1.25 2.97 19.48
N ALA A 31 -1.44 3.84 18.48
CA ALA A 31 -1.63 5.27 18.71
C ALA A 31 -2.99 5.53 19.38
N ARG A 32 -2.96 6.29 20.48
CA ARG A 32 -4.13 6.56 21.34
C ARG A 32 -5.00 7.74 20.87
N THR A 33 -4.53 8.52 19.90
CA THR A 33 -5.27 9.65 19.33
C THR A 33 -5.45 9.46 17.81
N PRO A 34 -6.57 9.92 17.23
CA PRO A 34 -6.83 9.77 15.80
C PRO A 34 -5.78 10.47 14.92
N GLU A 35 -5.21 11.59 15.38
CA GLU A 35 -4.13 12.29 14.68
C GLU A 35 -2.84 11.47 14.60
N ASN A 36 -2.48 10.82 15.73
CA ASN A 36 -1.31 9.95 15.77
C ASN A 36 -1.57 8.66 14.98
N GLN A 37 -2.81 8.18 14.95
CA GLN A 37 -3.21 7.07 14.10
C GLN A 37 -3.02 7.44 12.61
N PHE A 38 -3.53 8.59 12.18
CA PHE A 38 -3.33 9.03 10.80
C PHE A 38 -1.85 9.13 10.42
N THR A 39 -1.03 9.66 11.34
CA THR A 39 0.42 9.77 11.15
C THR A 39 1.08 8.40 11.05
N ASP A 40 0.73 7.46 11.93
CA ASP A 40 1.23 6.07 11.90
C ASP A 40 0.88 5.38 10.56
N LEU A 41 -0.37 5.53 10.10
CA LEU A 41 -0.82 4.99 8.82
C LEU A 41 -0.03 5.59 7.64
N ALA A 42 0.19 6.91 7.63
CA ALA A 42 0.96 7.59 6.60
C ALA A 42 2.41 7.08 6.54
N ILE A 43 3.03 6.85 7.70
CA ILE A 43 4.38 6.27 7.82
C ILE A 43 4.40 4.85 7.25
N ARG A 44 3.44 4.00 7.62
CA ARG A 44 3.34 2.62 7.11
C ARG A 44 3.18 2.57 5.59
N CYS A 45 2.32 3.39 5.03
CA CYS A 45 2.18 3.55 3.58
C CYS A 45 3.50 3.94 2.91
N ARG A 46 4.27 4.85 3.52
CA ARG A 46 5.57 5.28 2.99
C ARG A 46 6.62 4.17 3.04
N ILE A 47 6.61 3.34 4.09
CA ILE A 47 7.48 2.17 4.22
C ILE A 47 7.19 1.17 3.08
N ILE A 48 5.92 0.77 2.91
CA ILE A 48 5.52 -0.18 1.86
C ILE A 48 5.86 0.34 0.47
N ASN A 49 5.59 1.62 0.19
CA ASN A 49 5.96 2.24 -1.08
C ASN A 49 7.48 2.24 -1.32
N LYS A 50 8.28 2.43 -0.27
CA LYS A 50 9.75 2.35 -0.38
C LYS A 50 10.21 0.92 -0.62
N MET A 51 9.65 -0.07 0.07
CA MET A 51 9.94 -1.49 -0.15
C MET A 51 9.58 -1.92 -1.58
N ASN A 52 8.40 -1.52 -2.08
CA ASN A 52 7.99 -1.80 -3.46
C ASN A 52 9.00 -1.23 -4.47
N LYS A 53 9.43 0.03 -4.30
CA LYS A 53 10.44 0.63 -5.18
C LYS A 53 11.80 -0.07 -5.14
N LEU A 54 12.19 -0.61 -3.99
CA LEU A 54 13.45 -1.33 -3.83
C LEU A 54 13.39 -2.76 -4.39
N GLY A 55 12.23 -3.41 -4.32
CA GLY A 55 12.03 -4.78 -4.82
C GLY A 55 11.63 -4.88 -6.30
N LEU A 56 11.25 -3.77 -6.93
CA LEU A 56 10.92 -3.75 -8.35
C LEU A 56 12.19 -3.79 -9.22
N PRO A 57 12.27 -4.69 -10.22
CA PRO A 57 13.36 -4.66 -11.18
C PRO A 57 13.36 -3.33 -11.94
N LYS A 58 14.54 -2.77 -12.20
CA LYS A 58 14.67 -1.56 -13.02
C LYS A 58 14.37 -1.92 -14.47
N SER A 59 13.14 -1.67 -14.92
CA SER A 59 12.80 -1.75 -16.34
C SER A 59 13.44 -0.58 -17.07
N VAL A 60 14.34 -0.90 -18.00
CA VAL A 60 14.91 0.07 -18.95
C VAL A 60 14.22 -0.11 -20.29
N ALA A 61 13.75 0.98 -20.89
CA ALA A 61 13.27 0.95 -22.26
C ALA A 61 14.47 0.72 -23.18
N VAL A 62 14.46 -0.37 -23.93
CA VAL A 62 15.44 -0.62 -24.99
C VAL A 62 14.79 -0.20 -26.30
N PHE A 63 15.40 0.77 -26.97
CA PHE A 63 15.03 1.24 -28.31
C PHE A 63 15.88 0.53 -29.35
#